data_AF-A0A2N8C290-F1
#
_entry.id   AF-A0A2N8C290-F1
#
_cell.length_a   1.000
_cell.length_b   1.000
_cell.length_c   1.000
_cell.angle_alpha   90.00
_cell.angle_beta   90.00
_cell.angle_gamma   90.00
#
_symmetry.space_group_name_H-M   'P 1'
#
loop_
_entity.id
_entity.type
_entity.pdbx_description
1 polymer ?
#
loop_
_entity_poly.entity_id
_entity_poly.type
_entity_poly.pdbx_seq_one_letter_code
_entity_poly.pdbx_strand_id
1 'polypeptide(L)'
;MEPVTTTKGIGSAVKICVNLAKAVGPFFISQFDYAKFKYLDFKTKQAQTAGYAEYFLAEARSLVDLKTEQIRDSLNKTGLERLKAEENVALITKEINRLLVYSKVPAHVRYLEGEKEQDSSTSTEENISINETWLDRFNDLASKLNEDWRQDLLAKSFAVEADKPGTIDLDTLFTIARLDQRSFYFFDAVLSNSLKLYEVYFLPIEENTFALKIDVHGAEHDIGNILYQLQHTGLLIHDDALGVNLKAGSLAQFRYHDDVLAAIPPTNCSFPGVITTRAGSALAALCSTAPTEIGITIFNSFEAKLKERNSLHKRYSLKE
;
A
#
# COMPACT_ATOMS: atom_id res chain seq x y z
N MET A 1 -77.17 -4.24 25.74
CA MET A 1 -77.03 -2.82 25.32
C MET A 1 -75.56 -2.55 25.11
N GLU A 2 -75.25 -1.98 23.96
CA GLU A 2 -73.98 -2.06 23.22
C GLU A 2 -72.77 -1.40 23.91
N PRO A 3 -71.54 -1.91 23.70
CA PRO A 3 -70.34 -1.14 23.98
C PRO A 3 -70.09 -0.12 22.87
N VAL A 4 -69.99 1.14 23.29
CA VAL A 4 -69.59 2.30 22.47
C VAL A 4 -68.22 2.07 21.86
N THR A 5 -68.13 2.00 20.54
CA THR A 5 -66.87 1.95 19.79
C THR A 5 -66.26 3.36 19.70
N THR A 6 -65.18 3.59 20.45
CA THR A 6 -64.39 4.83 20.37
C THR A 6 -63.43 4.80 19.17
N THR A 7 -63.83 5.39 18.06
CA THR A 7 -63.00 5.69 16.88
C THR A 7 -62.16 6.97 17.08
N LYS A 8 -61.19 6.96 18.02
CA LYS A 8 -60.30 8.12 18.29
C LYS A 8 -58.79 7.85 18.24
N GLY A 9 -58.35 6.76 17.60
CA GLY A 9 -56.92 6.42 17.51
C GLY A 9 -56.20 6.91 16.24
N ILE A 10 -56.79 6.69 15.07
CA ILE A 10 -56.07 6.76 13.79
C ILE A 10 -55.88 8.21 13.30
N GLY A 11 -56.89 9.07 13.46
CA GLY A 11 -56.85 10.46 12.96
C GLY A 11 -55.86 11.37 13.71
N SER A 12 -55.58 11.11 14.99
CA SER A 12 -54.61 11.90 15.76
C SER A 12 -53.17 11.47 15.44
N ALA A 13 -52.92 10.16 15.29
CA ALA A 13 -51.64 9.61 14.89
C ALA A 13 -51.22 10.08 13.48
N VAL A 14 -52.15 10.08 12.52
CA VAL A 14 -51.89 10.62 11.16
C VAL A 14 -51.52 12.10 11.21
N LYS A 15 -52.19 12.90 12.05
CA LYS A 15 -51.90 14.34 12.18
C LYS A 15 -50.54 14.59 12.82
N ILE A 16 -50.13 13.77 13.78
CA ILE A 16 -48.80 13.81 14.41
C ILE A 16 -47.72 13.41 13.40
N CYS A 17 -47.93 12.34 12.63
CA CYS A 17 -46.98 11.91 11.59
C CYS A 17 -46.84 12.94 10.47
N VAL A 18 -47.94 13.57 10.03
CA VAL A 18 -47.89 14.64 9.01
C VAL A 18 -47.16 15.88 9.54
N ASN A 19 -47.34 16.25 10.81
CA ASN A 19 -46.62 17.36 11.41
C ASN A 19 -45.13 17.06 11.60
N LEU A 20 -44.79 15.82 11.97
CA LEU A 20 -43.40 15.35 12.06
C LEU A 20 -42.73 15.33 10.66
N ALA A 21 -43.43 14.83 9.65
CA ALA A 21 -42.96 14.85 8.27
C ALA A 21 -42.77 16.27 7.73
N LYS A 22 -43.64 17.22 8.09
CA LYS A 22 -43.47 18.64 7.73
C LYS A 22 -42.32 19.31 8.49
N ALA A 23 -42.11 18.96 9.76
CA ALA A 23 -41.08 19.58 10.60
C ALA A 23 -39.66 19.04 10.31
N VAL A 24 -39.54 17.73 10.06
CA VAL A 24 -38.24 17.05 9.92
C VAL A 24 -37.96 16.62 8.47
N GLY A 25 -38.98 16.58 7.60
CA GLY A 25 -38.84 16.23 6.19
C GLY A 25 -37.83 17.09 5.42
N PRO A 26 -37.88 18.43 5.51
CA PRO A 26 -36.89 19.30 4.85
C PRO A 26 -35.46 19.04 5.33
N PHE A 27 -35.28 18.73 6.63
CA PHE A 27 -33.96 18.38 7.18
C PHE A 27 -33.45 17.06 6.60
N PHE A 28 -34.26 16.00 6.61
CA PHE A 28 -33.88 14.73 5.99
C PHE A 28 -33.60 14.88 4.49
N ILE A 29 -34.45 15.60 3.75
CA ILE A 29 -34.24 15.87 2.32
C ILE A 29 -32.92 16.62 2.11
N SER A 30 -32.59 17.64 2.92
CA SER A 30 -31.33 18.37 2.81
C SER A 30 -30.10 17.50 3.10
N GLN A 31 -30.19 16.57 4.06
CA GLN A 31 -29.12 15.61 4.35
C GLN A 31 -28.97 14.58 3.23
N PHE A 32 -30.07 14.14 2.63
CA PHE A 32 -30.08 13.28 1.46
C PHE A 32 -29.52 13.99 0.22
N ASP A 33 -29.88 15.25 -0.02
CA ASP A 33 -29.37 16.06 -1.14
C ASP A 33 -27.89 16.35 -0.96
N TYR A 34 -27.43 16.63 0.26
CA TYR A 34 -26.02 16.80 0.58
C TYR A 34 -25.23 15.50 0.40
N ALA A 35 -25.72 14.37 0.90
CA ALA A 35 -25.11 13.08 0.71
C ALA A 35 -25.07 12.68 -0.78
N LYS A 36 -26.16 12.95 -1.52
CA LYS A 36 -26.25 12.74 -2.96
C LYS A 36 -25.26 13.63 -3.71
N PHE A 37 -25.14 14.90 -3.34
CA PHE A 37 -24.18 15.83 -3.94
C PHE A 37 -22.75 15.34 -3.71
N LYS A 38 -22.39 14.95 -2.48
CA LYS A 38 -21.08 14.37 -2.18
C LYS A 38 -20.81 13.09 -2.96
N TYR A 39 -21.81 12.22 -3.08
CA TYR A 39 -21.69 10.99 -3.87
C TYR A 39 -21.53 11.28 -5.36
N LEU A 40 -22.25 12.27 -5.90
CA LEU A 40 -22.11 12.70 -7.29
C LEU A 40 -20.76 13.35 -7.53
N ASP A 41 -20.30 14.24 -6.63
CA ASP A 41 -18.96 14.85 -6.67
C ASP A 41 -17.87 13.76 -6.66
N PHE A 42 -17.98 12.80 -5.74
CA PHE A 42 -17.12 11.62 -5.68
C PHE A 42 -17.12 10.84 -7.00
N LYS A 43 -18.30 10.53 -7.56
CA LYS A 43 -18.41 9.85 -8.86
C LYS A 43 -17.82 10.66 -10.00
N THR A 44 -17.97 11.98 -10.00
CA THR A 44 -17.38 12.83 -11.03
C THR A 44 -15.86 12.89 -10.94
N LYS A 45 -15.30 13.02 -9.74
CA LYS A 45 -13.84 12.93 -9.51
C LYS A 45 -13.31 11.54 -9.88
N GLN A 46 -14.06 10.48 -9.58
CA GLN A 46 -13.72 9.13 -9.99
C GLN A 46 -13.71 8.96 -11.52
N ALA A 47 -14.69 9.53 -12.21
CA ALA A 47 -14.75 9.51 -13.67
C ALA A 47 -13.64 10.37 -14.30
N GLN A 48 -13.32 11.53 -13.73
CA GLN A 48 -12.23 12.39 -14.18
C GLN A 48 -10.86 11.71 -14.03
N THR A 49 -10.59 11.11 -12.86
CA THR A 49 -9.33 10.39 -12.61
C THR A 49 -9.19 9.17 -13.51
N ALA A 50 -10.28 8.44 -13.78
CA ALA A 50 -10.28 7.35 -14.75
C ALA A 50 -10.02 7.87 -16.19
N GLY A 51 -10.64 8.99 -16.56
CA GLY A 51 -10.44 9.63 -17.86
C GLY A 51 -8.99 10.09 -18.07
N TYR A 52 -8.34 10.64 -17.04
CA TYR A 52 -6.91 10.99 -17.12
C TYR A 52 -6.01 9.77 -17.27
N ALA A 53 -6.29 8.67 -16.57
CA ALA A 53 -5.52 7.44 -16.74
C ALA A 53 -5.64 6.89 -18.17
N GLU A 54 -6.86 6.85 -18.72
CA GLU A 54 -7.10 6.42 -20.09
C GLU A 54 -6.44 7.35 -21.11
N TYR A 55 -6.46 8.66 -20.86
CA TYR A 55 -5.74 9.65 -21.67
C TYR A 55 -4.23 9.41 -21.68
N PHE A 56 -3.60 9.22 -20.52
CA PHE A 56 -2.16 8.91 -20.44
C PHE A 56 -1.81 7.60 -21.15
N LEU A 57 -2.67 6.58 -21.07
CA LEU A 57 -2.48 5.32 -21.80
C LEU A 57 -2.65 5.49 -23.31
N ALA A 58 -3.62 6.29 -23.76
CA ALA A 58 -3.81 6.59 -25.17
C ALA A 58 -2.63 7.35 -25.75
N GLU A 59 -2.12 8.34 -25.01
CA GLU A 59 -0.92 9.10 -25.39
C GLU A 59 0.32 8.19 -25.44
N ALA A 60 0.51 7.33 -24.43
CA ALA A 60 1.60 6.36 -24.42
C ALA A 60 1.53 5.41 -25.63
N ARG A 61 0.34 4.95 -26.03
CA ARG A 61 0.15 4.13 -27.25
C ARG A 61 0.52 4.90 -28.51
N SER A 62 0.09 6.16 -28.64
CA SER A 62 0.46 7.00 -29.79
C SER A 62 1.98 7.21 -29.87
N LEU A 63 2.65 7.41 -28.74
CA LEU A 63 4.12 7.53 -28.68
C LEU A 63 4.83 6.21 -29.00
N VAL A 64 4.24 5.06 -28.66
CA VAL A 64 4.76 3.74 -29.08
C VAL A 64 4.72 3.62 -30.60
N ASP A 65 3.61 4.00 -31.23
CA ASP A 65 3.50 3.98 -32.70
C ASP A 65 4.57 4.89 -33.32
N LEU A 66 4.70 6.12 -32.83
CA LEU A 66 5.73 7.08 -33.29
C LEU A 66 7.15 6.53 -33.09
N LYS A 67 7.42 5.87 -31.96
CA LYS A 67 8.71 5.22 -31.69
C LYS A 67 8.99 4.13 -32.73
N THR A 68 8.01 3.31 -33.09
CA THR A 68 8.21 2.25 -34.09
C THR A 68 8.52 2.82 -35.47
N GLU A 69 7.88 3.94 -35.83
CA GLU A 69 8.16 4.67 -37.07
C GLU A 69 9.58 5.25 -37.06
N GLN A 70 9.99 5.91 -35.98
CA GLN A 70 11.34 6.47 -35.83
C GLN A 70 12.43 5.40 -35.85
N ILE A 71 12.18 4.23 -35.27
CA ILE A 71 13.10 3.07 -35.36
C ILE A 71 13.22 2.62 -36.81
N ARG A 72 12.10 2.47 -37.53
CA ARG A 72 12.12 2.07 -38.95
C ARG A 72 12.88 3.09 -39.80
N ASP A 73 12.68 4.38 -39.55
CA ASP A 73 13.37 5.46 -40.25
C ASP A 73 14.86 5.49 -39.92
N SER A 74 15.25 5.18 -38.68
CA SER A 74 16.65 5.15 -38.25
C SER A 74 17.48 4.08 -38.96
N LEU A 75 16.87 2.96 -39.35
CA LEU A 75 17.53 1.88 -40.09
C LEU A 75 17.97 2.29 -41.49
N ASN A 76 17.30 3.30 -42.07
CA ASN A 76 17.59 3.82 -43.40
C ASN A 76 18.60 5.00 -43.36
N LYS A 77 18.93 5.51 -42.17
CA LYS A 77 19.83 6.65 -41.96
C LYS A 77 21.25 6.19 -41.64
N THR A 78 22.25 7.00 -41.97
CA THR A 78 23.67 6.71 -41.66
C THR A 78 24.35 7.91 -41.01
N GLY A 79 25.43 7.65 -40.25
CA GLY A 79 26.23 8.70 -39.61
C GLY A 79 25.47 9.53 -38.57
N LEU A 80 25.54 10.85 -38.69
CA LEU A 80 24.99 11.81 -37.72
C LEU A 80 23.45 11.73 -37.58
N GLU A 81 22.75 11.42 -38.68
CA GLU A 81 21.29 11.36 -38.69
C GLU A 81 20.76 10.13 -37.93
N ARG A 82 21.54 9.04 -37.95
CA ARG A 82 21.24 7.85 -37.15
C ARG A 82 21.39 8.14 -35.66
N LEU A 83 22.46 8.85 -35.27
CA LEU A 83 22.67 9.23 -33.86
C LEU A 83 21.53 10.13 -33.34
N LYS A 84 21.09 11.10 -34.14
CA LYS A 84 19.92 11.94 -33.78
C LYS A 84 18.62 11.12 -33.67
N ALA A 85 18.44 10.14 -34.55
CA ALA A 85 17.27 9.26 -34.48
C ALA A 85 17.31 8.36 -33.24
N GLU A 86 18.48 7.81 -32.87
CA GLU A 86 18.68 7.04 -31.64
C GLU A 86 18.43 7.90 -30.38
N GLU A 87 18.87 9.16 -30.37
CA GLU A 87 18.57 10.13 -29.32
C GLU A 87 17.07 10.41 -29.20
N ASN A 88 16.38 10.64 -30.32
CA ASN A 88 14.93 10.84 -30.35
C ASN A 88 14.18 9.61 -29.81
N VAL A 89 14.60 8.40 -30.20
CA VAL A 89 14.01 7.15 -29.68
C VAL A 89 14.20 7.03 -28.17
N ALA A 90 15.35 7.46 -27.63
CA ALA A 90 15.59 7.49 -26.20
C ALA A 90 14.67 8.50 -25.48
N LEU A 91 14.46 9.69 -26.06
CA LEU A 91 13.53 10.69 -25.53
C LEU A 91 12.09 10.20 -25.53
N ILE A 92 11.63 9.60 -26.63
CA ILE A 92 10.27 9.04 -26.73
C ILE A 92 10.09 7.92 -25.70
N THR A 93 11.11 7.07 -25.50
CA THR A 93 11.07 6.00 -24.51
C THR A 93 10.93 6.54 -23.09
N LYS A 94 11.64 7.63 -22.76
CA LYS A 94 11.53 8.29 -21.45
C LYS A 94 10.11 8.80 -21.19
N GLU A 95 9.50 9.40 -22.20
CA GLU A 95 8.15 9.94 -22.10
C GLU A 95 7.11 8.83 -21.93
N ILE A 96 7.24 7.73 -22.69
CA ILE A 96 6.38 6.54 -22.53
C ILE A 96 6.43 6.02 -21.09
N ASN A 97 7.64 5.81 -20.54
CA ASN A 97 7.79 5.28 -19.17
C ASN A 97 7.12 6.19 -18.13
N ARG A 98 7.30 7.52 -18.26
CA ARG A 98 6.70 8.50 -17.38
C ARG A 98 5.16 8.44 -17.41
N LEU A 99 4.57 8.41 -18.62
CA LEU A 99 3.12 8.31 -18.79
C LEU A 99 2.55 7.01 -18.23
N LEU A 100 3.28 5.89 -18.35
CA LEU A 100 2.88 4.63 -17.76
C LEU A 100 2.80 4.70 -16.23
N VAL A 101 3.78 5.33 -15.56
CA VAL A 101 3.72 5.54 -14.10
C VAL A 101 2.51 6.39 -13.71
N TYR A 102 2.29 7.52 -14.39
CA TYR A 102 1.13 8.39 -14.08
C TYR A 102 -0.21 7.71 -14.32
N SER A 103 -0.31 6.85 -15.33
CA SER A 103 -1.55 6.09 -15.59
C SER A 103 -1.96 5.18 -14.43
N LYS A 104 -1.00 4.74 -13.60
CA LYS A 104 -1.22 3.85 -12.45
C LYS A 104 -1.56 4.60 -11.16
N VAL A 105 -1.19 5.89 -11.04
CA VAL A 105 -1.44 6.70 -9.83
C VAL A 105 -2.91 6.69 -9.39
N PRO A 106 -3.91 6.88 -10.27
CA PRO A 106 -5.31 6.86 -9.87
C PRO A 106 -5.77 5.57 -9.21
N ALA A 107 -5.16 4.42 -9.54
CA ALA A 107 -5.49 3.15 -8.91
C ALA A 107 -5.09 3.13 -7.43
N HIS A 108 -3.99 3.80 -7.07
CA HIS A 108 -3.47 3.82 -5.70
C HIS A 108 -4.07 4.93 -4.84
N VAL A 109 -4.45 6.07 -5.44
CA VAL A 109 -5.26 7.09 -4.73
C VAL A 109 -6.56 6.48 -4.21
N ARG A 110 -7.21 5.63 -5.01
CA ARG A 110 -8.43 4.89 -4.60
C ARG A 110 -8.20 3.95 -3.42
N TYR A 111 -7.04 3.31 -3.34
CA TYR A 111 -6.70 2.42 -2.22
C TYR A 111 -6.62 3.21 -0.91
N LEU A 112 -5.99 4.40 -0.94
CA LEU A 112 -5.89 5.29 0.22
C LEU A 112 -7.26 5.83 0.66
N GLU A 113 -8.18 6.07 -0.28
CA GLU A 113 -9.57 6.47 0.05
C GLU A 113 -10.39 5.33 0.65
N GLY A 114 -10.16 4.08 0.25
CA GLY A 114 -10.84 2.89 0.80
C GLY A 114 -10.44 2.56 2.24
N GLU A 115 -9.20 2.83 2.64
CA GLU A 115 -8.74 2.68 4.03
C GLU A 115 -9.28 3.80 4.96
N LYS A 116 -9.74 4.92 4.40
CA LYS A 116 -10.21 6.11 5.15
C LYS A 116 -11.65 6.04 5.65
N GLU A 117 -12.43 4.99 5.35
CA GLU A 117 -13.79 4.85 5.90
C GLU A 117 -13.84 4.65 7.43
N GLN A 118 -12.69 4.50 8.12
CA GLN A 118 -12.63 4.42 9.59
C GLN A 118 -12.14 5.68 10.32
N ASP A 119 -11.39 6.58 9.67
CA ASP A 119 -10.81 7.76 10.35
C ASP A 119 -11.40 9.07 9.83
N SER A 120 -12.61 9.36 10.28
CA SER A 120 -13.28 10.65 10.06
C SER A 120 -12.71 11.75 10.98
N SER A 121 -11.47 12.18 10.75
CA SER A 121 -11.03 13.50 11.23
C SER A 121 -9.74 13.96 10.55
N THR A 122 -9.84 14.82 9.54
CA THR A 122 -9.09 16.09 9.52
C THR A 122 -9.57 16.98 8.39
N SER A 123 -10.24 18.05 8.78
CA SER A 123 -10.50 19.24 7.99
C SER A 123 -9.36 20.23 8.24
N THR A 124 -8.44 20.39 7.29
CA THR A 124 -7.75 21.67 7.08
C THR A 124 -7.22 21.71 5.64
N GLU A 125 -7.71 22.68 4.87
CA GLU A 125 -7.16 23.10 3.58
C GLU A 125 -5.81 23.81 3.84
N GLU A 126 -4.80 23.07 4.29
CA GLU A 126 -3.43 23.56 4.16
C GLU A 126 -3.02 23.44 2.71
N ASN A 127 -2.40 24.49 2.16
CA ASN A 127 -1.77 24.42 0.85
C ASN A 127 -0.61 23.42 0.93
N ILE A 128 -0.96 22.16 0.68
CA ILE A 128 -0.10 21.00 0.48
C ILE A 128 0.79 21.33 -0.72
N SER A 129 1.99 21.86 -0.47
CA SER A 129 3.01 22.05 -1.50
C SER A 129 3.95 20.86 -1.49
N ILE A 130 3.90 20.04 -2.54
CA ILE A 130 4.90 18.99 -2.78
C ILE A 130 6.25 19.68 -2.99
N ASN A 131 7.30 19.16 -2.36
CA ASN A 131 8.66 19.67 -2.52
C ASN A 131 9.12 19.56 -3.99
N GLU A 132 9.47 20.68 -4.62
CA GLU A 132 9.91 20.72 -6.03
C GLU A 132 11.10 19.80 -6.31
N THR A 133 12.06 19.71 -5.37
CA THR A 133 13.22 18.82 -5.52
C THR A 133 12.80 17.35 -5.50
N TRP A 134 11.80 16.99 -4.69
CA TRP A 134 11.26 15.64 -4.67
C TRP A 134 10.55 15.31 -5.99
N LEU A 135 9.75 16.25 -6.49
CA LEU A 135 9.01 16.09 -7.74
C LEU A 135 9.94 15.93 -8.95
N ASP A 136 11.01 16.72 -9.01
CA ASP A 136 12.04 16.61 -10.04
C ASP A 136 12.72 15.23 -10.01
N ARG A 137 13.08 14.74 -8.81
CA ARG A 137 13.67 13.41 -8.64
C ARG A 137 12.71 12.29 -9.00
N PHE A 138 11.44 12.42 -8.65
CA PHE A 138 10.41 11.47 -9.06
C PHE A 138 10.28 11.40 -10.59
N ASN A 139 10.20 12.55 -11.26
CA ASN A 139 10.08 12.62 -12.72
C ASN A 139 11.29 12.03 -13.42
N ASP A 140 12.50 12.31 -12.92
CA ASP A 140 13.74 11.71 -13.40
C ASP A 140 13.71 10.19 -13.32
N LEU A 141 13.20 9.63 -12.22
CA LEU A 141 13.12 8.19 -12.00
C LEU A 141 12.02 7.56 -12.86
N ALA A 142 10.81 8.12 -12.85
CA ALA A 142 9.68 7.65 -13.65
C ALA A 142 10.02 7.58 -15.15
N SER A 143 10.88 8.48 -15.65
CA SER A 143 11.33 8.47 -17.04
C SER A 143 12.28 7.32 -17.41
N LYS A 144 13.02 6.77 -16.45
CA LYS A 144 14.12 5.81 -16.73
C LYS A 144 13.73 4.34 -16.59
N LEU A 145 12.64 4.05 -15.88
CA LEU A 145 12.38 2.72 -15.32
C LEU A 145 11.17 2.07 -16.01
N ASN A 146 11.27 0.80 -16.38
CA ASN A 146 10.26 0.13 -17.21
C ASN A 146 9.57 -1.06 -16.54
N GLU A 147 10.13 -1.60 -15.44
CA GLU A 147 9.57 -2.79 -14.80
C GLU A 147 8.25 -2.48 -14.11
N ASP A 148 7.25 -3.33 -14.34
CA ASP A 148 5.88 -3.11 -13.85
C ASP A 148 5.83 -2.91 -12.33
N TRP A 149 6.53 -3.76 -11.56
CA TRP A 149 6.59 -3.67 -10.11
C TRP A 149 7.14 -2.32 -9.63
N ARG A 150 8.12 -1.76 -10.36
CA ARG A 150 8.77 -0.51 -9.99
C ARG A 150 7.87 0.67 -10.34
N GLN A 151 7.18 0.61 -11.48
CA GLN A 151 6.16 1.59 -11.85
C GLN A 151 5.02 1.61 -10.83
N ASP A 152 4.57 0.45 -10.35
CA ASP A 152 3.52 0.34 -9.32
C ASP A 152 3.99 0.99 -8.01
N LEU A 153 5.21 0.68 -7.54
CA LEU A 153 5.76 1.29 -6.31
C LEU A 153 5.93 2.81 -6.44
N LEU A 154 6.40 3.30 -7.59
CA LEU A 154 6.50 4.74 -7.84
C LEU A 154 5.11 5.40 -7.85
N ALA A 155 4.13 4.78 -8.51
CA ALA A 155 2.77 5.30 -8.53
C ALA A 155 2.14 5.32 -7.12
N LYS A 156 2.37 4.29 -6.29
CA LYS A 156 1.98 4.29 -4.87
C LYS A 156 2.68 5.40 -4.10
N SER A 157 3.99 5.56 -4.27
CA SER A 157 4.75 6.60 -3.57
C SER A 157 4.24 8.01 -3.90
N PHE A 158 3.89 8.25 -5.17
CA PHE A 158 3.32 9.52 -5.61
C PHE A 158 1.91 9.74 -5.05
N ALA A 159 1.07 8.70 -5.01
CA ALA A 159 -0.26 8.79 -4.42
C ALA A 159 -0.19 9.11 -2.91
N VAL A 160 0.73 8.49 -2.18
CA VAL A 160 0.94 8.74 -0.74
C VAL A 160 1.48 10.16 -0.50
N GLU A 161 2.46 10.60 -1.28
CA GLU A 161 3.02 11.96 -1.16
C GLU A 161 2.01 13.05 -1.55
N ALA A 162 1.13 12.79 -2.52
CA ALA A 162 0.06 13.70 -2.91
C ALA A 162 -1.04 13.81 -1.83
N ASP A 163 -1.29 12.74 -1.08
CA ASP A 163 -2.25 12.75 0.03
C ASP A 163 -1.66 13.41 1.29
N LYS A 164 -0.41 13.07 1.63
CA LYS A 164 0.32 13.58 2.80
C LYS A 164 1.78 13.88 2.40
N PRO A 165 2.10 15.14 2.06
CA PRO A 165 3.46 15.52 1.69
C PRO A 165 4.46 15.31 2.82
N GLY A 166 5.70 14.98 2.45
CA GLY A 166 6.80 14.74 3.37
C GLY A 166 6.78 13.36 4.03
N THR A 167 5.90 12.45 3.57
CA THR A 167 5.84 11.08 4.09
C THR A 167 6.78 10.14 3.35
N ILE A 168 7.07 10.40 2.07
CA ILE A 168 8.02 9.62 1.28
C ILE A 168 9.36 10.34 1.18
N ASP A 169 10.35 9.83 1.90
CA ASP A 169 11.72 10.33 1.82
C ASP A 169 12.36 10.07 0.43
N LEU A 170 13.27 10.95 0.00
CA LEU A 170 14.07 10.76 -1.22
C LEU A 170 14.86 9.43 -1.21
N ASP A 171 15.30 8.99 -0.04
CA ASP A 171 16.01 7.72 0.14
C ASP A 171 15.12 6.53 -0.26
N THR A 172 13.81 6.59 0.00
CA THR A 172 12.86 5.56 -0.41
C THR A 172 12.72 5.54 -1.93
N LEU A 173 12.63 6.70 -2.60
CA LEU A 173 12.63 6.78 -4.07
C LEU A 173 13.92 6.21 -4.68
N PHE A 174 15.08 6.54 -4.10
CA PHE A 174 16.36 5.99 -4.56
C PHE A 174 16.48 4.48 -4.31
N THR A 175 15.90 3.99 -3.22
CA THR A 175 15.83 2.56 -2.91
C THR A 175 15.03 1.82 -3.98
N ILE A 176 13.84 2.33 -4.34
CA ILE A 176 13.01 1.78 -5.43
C ILE A 176 13.80 1.76 -6.75
N ALA A 177 14.54 2.82 -7.05
CA ALA A 177 15.31 2.94 -8.29
C ALA A 177 16.53 2.03 -8.38
N ARG A 178 17.20 1.73 -7.25
CA ARG A 178 18.43 0.94 -7.21
C ARG A 178 18.19 -0.56 -7.08
N LEU A 179 17.05 -0.95 -6.52
CA LEU A 179 16.73 -2.35 -6.26
C LEU A 179 16.50 -3.10 -7.57
N ASP A 180 17.24 -4.18 -7.79
CA ASP A 180 17.01 -5.08 -8.92
C ASP A 180 15.76 -5.95 -8.66
N GLN A 181 15.17 -6.45 -9.75
CA GLN A 181 13.92 -7.22 -9.68
C GLN A 181 14.04 -8.47 -8.80
N ARG A 182 15.18 -9.16 -8.81
CA ARG A 182 15.37 -10.38 -8.02
C ARG A 182 15.43 -10.06 -6.54
N SER A 183 16.20 -9.05 -6.15
CA SER A 183 16.25 -8.58 -4.76
C SER A 183 14.89 -8.05 -4.30
N PHE A 184 14.12 -7.38 -5.16
CA PHE A 184 12.76 -6.96 -4.81
C PHE A 184 11.85 -8.16 -4.48
N TYR A 185 11.82 -9.18 -5.34
CA TYR A 185 10.98 -10.37 -5.11
C TYR A 185 11.39 -11.17 -3.87
N PHE A 186 12.69 -11.25 -3.60
CA PHE A 186 13.18 -11.83 -2.35
C PHE A 186 12.77 -11.03 -1.12
N PHE A 187 12.82 -9.70 -1.21
CA PHE A 187 12.36 -8.85 -0.12
C PHE A 187 10.85 -9.01 0.12
N ASP A 188 10.05 -9.00 -0.94
CA ASP A 188 8.60 -9.22 -0.87
C ASP A 188 8.22 -10.58 -0.29
N ALA A 189 8.95 -11.64 -0.67
CA ALA A 189 8.81 -12.96 -0.09
C ALA A 189 9.10 -12.96 1.42
N VAL A 190 10.16 -12.27 1.86
CA VAL A 190 10.45 -12.14 3.31
C VAL A 190 9.32 -11.39 4.02
N LEU A 191 8.83 -10.27 3.47
CA LEU A 191 7.74 -9.49 4.06
C LEU A 191 6.46 -10.30 4.21
N SER A 192 6.11 -11.09 3.19
CA SER A 192 4.91 -11.94 3.18
C SER A 192 4.96 -13.07 4.22
N ASN A 193 6.13 -13.41 4.73
CA ASN A 193 6.33 -14.40 5.79
C ASN A 193 6.65 -13.77 7.16
N SER A 194 6.72 -12.43 7.23
CA SER A 194 7.12 -11.69 8.43
C SER A 194 5.91 -11.19 9.23
N LEU A 195 6.12 -11.05 10.53
CA LEU A 195 5.17 -10.46 11.47
C LEU A 195 5.33 -8.94 11.48
N LYS A 196 4.24 -8.19 11.44
CA LYS A 196 4.27 -6.74 11.60
C LYS A 196 4.20 -6.37 13.09
N LEU A 197 5.20 -5.64 13.57
CA LEU A 197 5.27 -5.04 14.89
C LEU A 197 5.35 -3.52 14.72
N TYR A 198 4.25 -2.82 14.96
CA TYR A 198 4.12 -1.40 14.62
C TYR A 198 4.42 -1.14 13.12
N GLU A 199 5.49 -0.40 12.81
CA GLU A 199 5.94 -0.07 11.44
C GLU A 199 7.08 -0.99 10.95
N VAL A 200 7.48 -1.98 11.75
CA VAL A 200 8.62 -2.86 11.46
C VAL A 200 8.12 -4.26 11.13
N TYR A 201 8.73 -4.89 10.13
CA TYR A 201 8.51 -6.31 9.85
C TYR A 201 9.58 -7.13 10.53
N PHE A 202 9.15 -8.20 11.19
CA PHE A 202 9.96 -9.08 12.02
C PHE A 202 9.74 -10.53 11.59
N LEU A 203 10.80 -11.19 11.16
CA LEU A 203 10.83 -12.62 10.87
C LEU A 203 11.50 -13.36 12.05
N PRO A 204 10.74 -14.09 12.90
CA PRO A 204 11.31 -14.85 14.00
C PRO A 204 12.29 -15.92 13.51
N ILE A 205 13.48 -16.00 14.13
CA ILE A 205 14.46 -17.05 13.85
C ILE A 205 14.30 -18.20 14.86
N GLU A 206 14.12 -19.41 14.32
CA GLU A 206 13.97 -20.67 15.04
C GLU A 206 14.93 -21.73 14.45
N GLU A 207 15.06 -22.89 15.09
CA GLU A 207 16.07 -23.93 14.73
C GLU A 207 16.03 -24.38 13.26
N ASN A 208 14.91 -24.18 12.55
CA ASN A 208 14.76 -24.53 11.14
C ASN A 208 14.35 -23.37 10.23
N THR A 209 14.26 -22.12 10.73
CA THR A 209 13.76 -21.00 9.92
C THR A 209 14.57 -20.83 8.63
N PHE A 210 15.89 -20.88 8.70
CA PHE A 210 16.74 -20.69 7.51
C PHE A 210 16.61 -21.80 6.46
N ALA A 211 16.21 -23.00 6.86
CA ALA A 211 16.02 -24.15 5.96
C ALA A 211 14.61 -24.22 5.34
N LEU A 212 13.68 -23.38 5.81
CA LEU A 212 12.34 -23.28 5.21
C LEU A 212 12.49 -22.82 3.76
N LYS A 213 11.79 -23.52 2.86
CA LYS A 213 11.76 -23.19 1.44
C LYS A 213 10.55 -22.33 1.14
N ILE A 214 10.78 -21.16 0.56
CA ILE A 214 9.74 -20.26 0.08
C ILE A 214 9.74 -20.31 -1.45
N ASP A 215 8.55 -20.39 -2.04
CA ASP A 215 8.38 -20.19 -3.47
C ASP A 215 8.45 -18.69 -3.81
N VAL A 216 9.38 -18.31 -4.67
CA VAL A 216 9.51 -16.96 -5.20
C VAL A 216 9.31 -17.03 -6.71
N HIS A 217 8.09 -16.74 -7.16
CA HIS A 217 7.70 -16.74 -8.57
C HIS A 217 7.98 -18.05 -9.33
N GLY A 218 7.70 -19.20 -8.71
CA GLY A 218 7.83 -20.53 -9.31
C GLY A 218 9.20 -21.19 -9.08
N ALA A 219 10.05 -20.61 -8.23
CA ALA A 219 11.34 -21.16 -7.84
C ALA A 219 11.44 -21.24 -6.32
N GLU A 220 11.72 -22.44 -5.81
CA GLU A 220 11.96 -22.66 -4.39
C GLU A 220 13.34 -22.16 -3.98
N HIS A 221 13.36 -21.29 -2.96
CA HIS A 221 14.58 -20.79 -2.34
C HIS A 221 14.49 -20.97 -0.82
N ASP A 222 15.59 -21.37 -0.20
CA ASP A 222 15.68 -21.38 1.27
C ASP A 222 15.79 -19.95 1.81
N ILE A 223 15.20 -19.71 3.00
CA ILE A 223 15.23 -18.40 3.66
C ILE A 223 16.67 -17.92 3.89
N GLY A 224 17.59 -18.82 4.24
CA GLY A 224 19.00 -18.48 4.45
C GLY A 224 19.63 -17.85 3.20
N ASN A 225 19.46 -18.47 2.05
CA ASN A 225 19.96 -17.98 0.76
C ASN A 225 19.29 -16.68 0.34
N ILE A 226 17.98 -16.53 0.56
CA ILE A 226 17.27 -15.27 0.33
C ILE A 226 17.90 -14.14 1.15
N LEU A 227 18.10 -14.34 2.46
CA LEU A 227 18.66 -13.34 3.36
C LEU A 227 20.11 -12.99 2.99
N TYR A 228 20.92 -14.00 2.64
CA TYR A 228 22.29 -13.78 2.15
C TYR A 228 22.32 -12.89 0.90
N GLN A 229 21.42 -13.15 -0.05
CA GLN A 229 21.36 -12.34 -1.27
C GLN A 229 20.83 -10.93 -1.00
N LEU A 230 19.96 -10.73 0.00
CA LEU A 230 19.45 -9.42 0.40
C LEU A 230 20.43 -8.60 1.24
N GLN A 231 21.50 -9.18 1.78
CA GLN A 231 22.41 -8.53 2.72
C GLN A 231 22.96 -7.19 2.21
N HIS A 232 23.31 -7.11 0.92
CA HIS A 232 23.89 -5.92 0.30
C HIS A 232 22.88 -4.77 0.09
N THR A 233 21.58 -5.05 0.19
CA THR A 233 20.52 -4.05 -0.07
C THR A 233 20.31 -3.09 1.10
N GLY A 234 20.71 -3.48 2.31
CA GLY A 234 20.47 -2.69 3.54
C GLY A 234 19.00 -2.58 3.94
N LEU A 235 18.10 -3.40 3.37
CA LEU A 235 16.67 -3.40 3.69
C LEU A 235 16.35 -4.20 4.95
N LEU A 236 17.19 -5.19 5.25
CA LEU A 236 17.03 -6.13 6.37
C LEU A 236 18.29 -6.10 7.24
N ILE A 237 18.10 -6.23 8.55
CA ILE A 237 19.18 -6.47 9.49
C ILE A 237 18.98 -7.83 10.13
N HIS A 238 20.04 -8.63 10.12
CA HIS A 238 20.14 -9.92 10.78
C HIS A 238 21.44 -9.91 11.62
N ASP A 239 21.31 -10.14 12.92
CA ASP A 239 22.42 -10.36 13.86
C ASP A 239 21.88 -11.24 14.98
N ASP A 240 22.73 -12.06 15.58
CA ASP A 240 22.36 -13.02 16.63
C ASP A 240 21.86 -12.32 17.90
N ALA A 241 22.24 -11.05 18.09
CA ALA A 241 21.78 -10.18 19.17
C ALA A 241 20.57 -9.31 18.79
N LEU A 242 20.12 -9.36 17.53
CA LEU A 242 19.04 -8.52 17.01
C LEU A 242 17.73 -9.31 16.88
N GLY A 243 16.65 -8.59 17.14
CA GLY A 243 15.31 -9.15 17.26
C GLY A 243 14.41 -8.24 18.08
N VAL A 244 13.35 -8.80 18.63
CA VAL A 244 12.36 -8.05 19.39
C VAL A 244 12.60 -8.21 20.89
N ASN A 245 12.90 -7.09 21.54
CA ASN A 245 13.04 -7.01 22.99
C ASN A 245 11.71 -6.54 23.60
N LEU A 246 11.04 -7.43 24.32
CA LEU A 246 9.81 -7.11 25.03
C LEU A 246 10.10 -6.75 26.48
N LYS A 247 9.58 -5.61 26.90
CA LYS A 247 9.70 -5.11 28.27
C LYS A 247 8.59 -5.70 29.15
N ALA A 248 8.94 -6.11 30.36
CA ALA A 248 8.00 -6.64 31.34
C ALA A 248 6.78 -5.71 31.53
N GLY A 249 5.59 -6.29 31.52
CA GLY A 249 4.32 -5.58 31.70
C GLY A 249 3.91 -4.63 30.56
N SER A 250 4.70 -4.52 29.50
CA SER A 250 4.38 -3.68 28.34
C SER A 250 3.65 -4.50 27.28
N LEU A 251 2.57 -3.93 26.73
CA LEU A 251 1.82 -4.55 25.64
C LEU A 251 2.62 -4.41 24.33
N ALA A 252 2.84 -5.53 23.66
CA ALA A 252 3.34 -5.58 22.29
C ALA A 252 2.34 -6.34 21.41
N GLN A 253 2.14 -5.87 20.18
CA GLN A 253 1.22 -6.48 19.23
C GLN A 253 1.98 -6.95 18.00
N PHE A 254 1.85 -8.24 17.69
CA PHE A 254 2.39 -8.85 16.49
C PHE A 254 1.24 -9.19 15.57
N ARG A 255 1.20 -8.58 14.39
CA ARG A 255 0.16 -8.79 13.40
C ARG A 255 0.69 -9.65 12.26
N TYR A 256 -0.09 -10.61 11.83
CA TYR A 256 0.09 -11.30 10.57
C TYR A 256 -1.24 -11.27 9.82
N HIS A 257 -1.35 -10.35 8.86
CA HIS A 257 -2.61 -10.04 8.17
C HIS A 257 -3.76 -9.78 9.15
N ASP A 258 -4.80 -10.62 9.11
CA ASP A 258 -6.02 -10.49 9.89
C ASP A 258 -5.83 -10.91 11.35
N ASP A 259 -4.75 -11.62 11.68
CA ASP A 259 -4.52 -12.15 13.03
C ASP A 259 -3.54 -11.28 13.82
N VAL A 260 -3.84 -11.08 15.11
CA VAL A 260 -3.03 -10.28 16.02
C VAL A 260 -2.75 -11.05 17.30
N LEU A 261 -1.48 -11.18 17.67
CA LEU A 261 -1.02 -11.67 18.97
C LEU A 261 -0.69 -10.49 19.87
N ALA A 262 -1.45 -10.34 20.95
CA ALA A 262 -1.14 -9.42 22.03
C ALA A 262 -0.26 -10.14 23.07
N ALA A 263 0.96 -9.64 23.26
CA ALA A 263 1.91 -10.15 24.23
C ALA A 263 2.14 -9.15 25.36
N ILE A 264 2.10 -9.62 26.61
CA ILE A 264 2.48 -8.88 27.82
C ILE A 264 3.41 -9.78 28.61
N PRO A 265 4.73 -9.65 28.45
CA PRO A 265 5.65 -10.57 29.09
C PRO A 265 5.76 -10.28 30.60
N PRO A 266 5.87 -11.30 31.45
CA PRO A 266 6.01 -11.11 32.90
C PRO A 266 7.42 -10.61 33.27
N THR A 267 8.42 -10.92 32.45
CA THR A 267 9.82 -10.51 32.60
C THR A 267 10.34 -9.96 31.27
N ASN A 268 11.46 -9.24 31.29
CA ASN A 268 12.08 -8.81 30.05
C ASN A 268 12.52 -10.05 29.24
N CYS A 269 12.11 -10.14 27.99
CA CYS A 269 12.45 -11.26 27.13
C CYS A 269 12.83 -10.77 25.73
N SER A 270 13.71 -11.53 25.08
CA SER A 270 14.19 -11.23 23.73
C SER A 270 13.87 -12.38 22.80
N PHE A 271 13.38 -12.06 21.60
CA PHE A 271 13.13 -13.01 20.53
C PHE A 271 14.03 -12.69 19.35
N PRO A 272 14.95 -13.59 18.97
CA PRO A 272 15.84 -13.35 17.83
C PRO A 272 15.03 -13.33 16.53
N GLY A 273 15.42 -12.47 15.61
CA GLY A 273 14.81 -12.45 14.29
C GLY A 273 15.35 -11.37 13.38
N VAL A 274 15.03 -11.50 12.10
CA VAL A 274 15.38 -10.53 11.08
C VAL A 274 14.38 -9.38 11.15
N ILE A 275 14.87 -8.15 11.14
CA ILE A 275 14.03 -6.94 11.18
C ILE A 275 14.29 -6.04 9.97
N THR A 276 13.27 -5.31 9.52
CA THR A 276 13.45 -4.28 8.51
C THR A 276 14.20 -3.07 9.04
N THR A 277 15.05 -2.47 8.20
CA THR A 277 15.62 -1.14 8.47
C THR A 277 14.59 -0.04 8.28
N ARG A 278 14.92 1.21 8.58
CA ARG A 278 14.05 2.34 8.25
C ARG A 278 13.70 2.37 6.75
N ALA A 279 14.68 2.18 5.87
CA ALA A 279 14.46 2.10 4.43
C ALA A 279 13.62 0.86 4.05
N GLY A 280 13.88 -0.29 4.68
CA GLY A 280 13.10 -1.51 4.51
C GLY A 280 11.64 -1.33 4.90
N SER A 281 11.37 -0.71 6.06
CA SER A 281 10.01 -0.41 6.53
C SER A 281 9.29 0.58 5.63
N ALA A 282 9.97 1.63 5.15
CA ALA A 282 9.39 2.59 4.22
C ALA A 282 9.00 1.95 2.88
N LEU A 283 9.86 1.06 2.35
CA LEU A 283 9.55 0.28 1.15
C LEU A 283 8.41 -0.71 1.41
N ALA A 284 8.45 -1.41 2.55
CA ALA A 284 7.45 -2.39 2.93
C ALA A 284 6.05 -1.78 3.08
N ALA A 285 5.95 -0.51 3.51
CA ALA A 285 4.69 0.21 3.57
C ALA A 285 4.03 0.43 2.20
N LEU A 286 4.81 0.41 1.11
CA LEU A 286 4.32 0.48 -0.26
C LEU A 286 4.02 -0.91 -0.86
N CYS A 287 4.55 -1.98 -0.26
CA CYS A 287 4.32 -3.35 -0.73
C CYS A 287 2.95 -3.87 -0.29
N SER A 288 2.37 -4.75 -1.09
CA SER A 288 1.14 -5.46 -0.77
C SER A 288 1.49 -6.91 -0.48
N THR A 289 1.58 -7.27 0.81
CA THR A 289 1.91 -8.65 1.21
C THR A 289 0.69 -9.56 1.10
N ALA A 290 0.92 -10.84 0.82
CA ALA A 290 -0.12 -11.87 0.80
C ALA A 290 0.17 -12.95 1.84
N PRO A 291 -0.86 -13.50 2.51
CA PRO A 291 -0.65 -14.55 3.50
C PRO A 291 -0.18 -15.83 2.81
N THR A 292 0.92 -16.39 3.29
CA THR A 292 1.48 -17.66 2.84
C THR A 292 1.28 -18.75 3.90
N GLU A 293 1.28 -20.02 3.48
CA GLU A 293 1.23 -21.17 4.39
C GLU A 293 2.43 -21.19 5.36
N ILE A 294 3.61 -20.79 4.86
CA ILE A 294 4.84 -20.71 5.64
C ILE A 294 4.74 -19.59 6.68
N GLY A 295 4.25 -18.41 6.31
CA GLY A 295 4.06 -17.30 7.25
C GLY A 295 3.03 -17.62 8.32
N ILE A 296 1.95 -18.36 7.99
CA ILE A 296 1.00 -18.90 8.98
C ILE A 296 1.70 -19.87 9.94
N THR A 297 2.58 -20.72 9.42
CA THR A 297 3.35 -21.68 10.22
C THR A 297 4.29 -20.96 11.19
N ILE A 298 5.01 -19.95 10.69
CA ILE A 298 5.90 -19.09 11.50
C ILE A 298 5.09 -18.34 12.57
N PHE A 299 3.94 -17.78 12.22
CA PHE A 299 3.04 -17.09 13.15
C PHE A 299 2.56 -18.00 14.28
N ASN A 300 2.08 -19.21 13.96
CA ASN A 300 1.63 -20.18 14.95
C ASN A 300 2.78 -20.71 15.82
N SER A 301 3.97 -20.90 15.25
CA SER A 301 5.17 -21.29 16.02
C SER A 301 5.57 -20.20 17.00
N PHE A 302 5.55 -18.93 16.55
CA PHE A 302 5.81 -17.79 17.42
C PHE A 302 4.76 -17.65 18.54
N GLU A 303 3.48 -17.91 18.26
CA GLU A 303 2.43 -17.99 19.29
C GLU A 303 2.76 -19.04 20.35
N ALA A 304 3.24 -20.22 19.95
CA ALA A 304 3.64 -21.28 20.88
C ALA A 304 4.79 -20.82 21.79
N LYS A 305 5.81 -20.16 21.25
CA LYS A 305 6.91 -19.59 22.05
C LYS A 305 6.45 -18.50 23.03
N LEU A 306 5.49 -17.67 22.62
CA LEU A 306 4.90 -16.69 23.53
C LEU A 306 4.14 -17.37 24.68
N LYS A 307 3.47 -18.51 24.43
CA LYS A 307 2.82 -19.32 25.48
C LYS A 307 3.83 -19.96 26.42
N GLU A 308 4.90 -20.57 25.90
CA GLU A 308 5.98 -21.17 26.70
C GLU A 308 6.60 -20.17 27.68
N ARG A 309 6.75 -18.91 27.25
CA ARG A 309 7.28 -17.82 28.07
C ARG A 309 6.22 -17.09 28.90
N ASN A 310 5.00 -17.62 29.01
CA ASN A 310 3.87 -16.99 29.70
C ASN A 310 3.64 -15.53 29.29
N SER A 311 3.98 -15.19 28.04
CA SER A 311 3.95 -13.83 27.51
C SER A 311 2.73 -13.56 26.63
N LEU A 312 2.05 -14.60 26.15
CA LEU A 312 0.82 -14.43 25.37
C LEU A 312 -0.32 -13.97 26.28
N HIS A 313 -0.90 -12.80 25.98
CA HIS A 313 -2.09 -12.30 26.66
C HIS A 313 -3.36 -12.74 25.94
N LYS A 314 -3.46 -12.48 24.64
CA LYS A 314 -4.65 -12.81 23.84
C LYS A 314 -4.33 -12.87 22.34
N ARG A 315 -5.07 -13.72 21.61
CA ARG A 315 -5.14 -13.70 20.13
C ARG A 315 -6.44 -13.02 19.71
N TYR A 316 -6.36 -12.19 18.69
CA TYR A 316 -7.49 -11.57 18.01
C TYR A 316 -7.45 -11.99 16.54
N SER A 317 -8.61 -12.26 15.96
CA SER A 317 -8.77 -12.40 14.51
C SER A 317 -9.73 -11.34 14.05
N LEU A 318 -9.38 -10.56 13.03
CA LEU A 318 -10.22 -9.48 12.50
C LEU A 318 -11.48 -10.00 11.77
N LYS A 319 -11.62 -11.33 11.63
CA LYS A 319 -12.79 -12.01 11.03
C LYS A 319 -13.87 -12.39 12.04
N GLU A 320 -13.61 -12.24 13.34
CA GLU A 320 -14.53 -12.56 14.46
C GLU A 320 -14.82 -11.34 15.33
#